data_AF-A0A538GEI1-F1
#
_entry.id   AF-A0A538GEI1-F1
#
_cell.length_a   1.000
_cell.length_b   1.000
_cell.length_c   1.000
_cell.angle_alpha   90.00
_cell.angle_beta   90.00
_cell.angle_gamma   90.00
#
_symmetry.space_group_name_H-M   'P 1'
#
loop_
_entity.id
_entity.type
_entity.pdbx_description
1 polymer ?
#
loop_
_entity_poly.entity_id
_entity_poly.type
_entity_poly.pdbx_seq_one_letter_code
_entity_poly.pdbx_strand_id
1 'polypeptide(L)' 'MAARRDFTRESLAAGVRAGDKRALARAITLVENSEPLAYDVVAELY' A
#
# COMPACT_ATOMS: atom_id res chain seq x y z
N MET A 1 11.46 -9.77 15.54
CA MET A 1 10.24 -9.11 15.07
C MET A 1 10.63 -8.12 13.99
N ALA A 2 10.25 -8.36 12.73
CA ALA A 2 10.58 -7.43 11.64
C ALA A 2 10.00 -6.06 11.99
N ALA A 3 10.83 -5.01 11.95
CA ALA A 3 10.38 -3.65 12.20
C ALA A 3 9.13 -3.38 11.35
N ARG A 4 8.03 -3.01 12.00
CA ARG A 4 6.77 -2.67 11.33
C ARG A 4 7.08 -1.44 10.47
N ARG A 5 7.32 -1.68 9.18
CA ARG A 5 7.52 -0.59 8.22
C ARG A 5 6.19 0.14 8.18
N ASP A 6 6.16 1.39 8.62
CA ASP A 6 4.97 2.21 8.51
C ASP A 6 4.74 2.46 7.02
N PHE A 7 3.70 1.83 6.48
CA PHE A 7 3.31 1.99 5.10
C PHE A 7 2.54 3.30 4.97
N THR A 8 3.27 4.37 4.66
CA THR A 8 2.66 5.63 4.20
C THR A 8 2.14 5.44 2.78
N ARG A 9 1.23 6.32 2.35
CA ARG A 9 0.71 6.36 0.98
C ARG A 9 1.84 6.29 -0.06
N GLU A 10 2.83 7.17 0.08
CA GLU A 10 3.93 7.32 -0.88
C GLU A 10 4.78 6.05 -0.94
N SER A 11 5.12 5.48 0.22
CA SER A 11 5.94 4.27 0.30
C SER A 11 5.22 3.05 -0.28
N LEU A 12 3.89 2.99 -0.09
CA LEU A 12 3.06 1.91 -0.59
C LEU A 12 2.91 2.01 -2.11
N ALA A 13 2.57 3.20 -2.63
CA ALA A 13 2.43 3.42 -4.07
C ALA A 13 3.75 3.20 -4.82
N ALA A 14 4.87 3.70 -4.27
CA ALA A 14 6.21 3.43 -4.81
C ALA A 14 6.53 1.93 -4.81
N GLY A 15 6.22 1.22 -3.72
CA GLY A 15 6.42 -0.23 -3.62
C GLY A 15 5.61 -1.02 -4.65
N VAL A 16 4.33 -0.66 -4.85
CA VAL A 16 3.46 -1.29 -5.85
C VAL A 16 3.99 -1.08 -7.25
N ARG A 17 4.38 0.16 -7.61
CA ARG A 17 4.97 0.46 -8.93
C ARG A 17 6.30 -0.28 -9.15
N ALA A 18 7.08 -0.47 -8.10
CA ALA A 18 8.32 -1.24 -8.15
C ALA A 18 8.11 -2.77 -8.21
N GLY A 19 6.86 -3.25 -8.13
CA GLY A 19 6.54 -4.68 -8.12
C GLY A 19 6.85 -5.37 -6.79
N ASP A 20 6.97 -4.63 -5.69
CA ASP A 20 7.15 -5.21 -4.35
C ASP A 20 5.89 -6.00 -3.96
N LYS A 21 6.05 -7.31 -3.80
CA LYS A 21 4.95 -8.22 -3.44
C LYS A 21 4.35 -7.91 -2.06
N ARG A 22 5.15 -7.45 -1.09
CA ARG A 22 4.66 -7.03 0.23
C ARG A 22 3.92 -5.70 0.13
N ALA A 23 4.48 -4.79 -0.69
CA ALA A 23 3.83 -3.60 -1.26
C ALA A 23 2.37 -3.86 -1.64
N LEU A 24 2.24 -4.74 -2.64
CA LEU A 24 0.98 -5.13 -3.26
C LEU A 24 0.03 -5.84 -2.30
N ALA A 25 0.52 -6.83 -1.55
CA ALA A 25 -0.32 -7.56 -0.59
C ALA A 25 -0.93 -6.62 0.44
N ARG A 26 -0.15 -5.63 0.94
CA ARG A 26 -0.67 -4.65 1.89
C ARG A 26 -1.70 -3.72 1.24
N ALA A 27 -1.46 -3.24 0.02
CA ALA A 27 -2.43 -2.42 -0.71
C ALA A 27 -3.76 -3.14 -0.91
N ILE A 28 -3.72 -4.43 -1.29
CA ILE A 28 -4.92 -5.27 -1.43
C ILE A 28 -5.69 -5.32 -0.10
N THR A 29 -5.02 -5.66 1.01
CA THR A 29 -5.67 -5.73 2.32
C THR A 29 -6.31 -4.40 2.74
N LEU A 30 -5.67 -3.26 2.46
CA LEU A 30 -6.24 -1.95 2.77
C LEU A 30 -7.53 -1.69 1.98
N VAL A 31 -7.53 -2.02 0.68
CA VAL A 31 -8.71 -1.89 -0.18
C VAL A 31 -9.84 -2.81 0.28
N GLU A 32 -9.53 -4.08 0.57
CA GLU A 32 -10.52 -5.07 1.01
C GLU A 32 -11.19 -4.67 2.34
N ASN A 33 -10.44 -4.05 3.24
CA ASN A 33 -10.95 -3.58 4.53
C ASN A 33 -11.56 -2.17 4.46
N SER A 34 -11.66 -1.55 3.29
CA SER A 34 -12.15 -0.17 3.11
C SER A 34 -11.42 0.85 3.98
N GLU A 35 -10.12 0.65 4.18
CA GLU A 35 -9.29 1.54 4.98
C GLU A 35 -9.14 2.90 4.27
N PRO A 36 -9.24 4.05 4.97
CA PRO A 36 -9.17 5.37 4.33
C PRO A 36 -7.91 5.59 3.47
N LEU A 37 -6.76 5.07 3.91
CA LEU A 37 -5.49 5.14 3.18
C LEU A 37 -5.55 4.45 1.80
N ALA A 38 -6.43 3.47 1.61
CA ALA A 38 -6.54 2.73 0.36
C ALA A 38 -6.96 3.63 -0.80
N TYR A 39 -7.87 4.58 -0.55
CA TYR A 39 -8.38 5.48 -1.58
C TYR A 39 -7.26 6.36 -2.14
N ASP A 40 -6.41 6.90 -1.27
CA ASP A 40 -5.30 7.76 -1.67
C ASP A 40 -4.21 7.00 -2.43
N VAL A 41 -4.04 5.71 -2.13
CA VAL A 41 -3.11 4.83 -2.84
C VAL A 41 -3.65 4.51 -4.23
N VAL A 42 -4.92 4.13 -4.35
CA VAL A 42 -5.55 3.81 -5.64
C VAL A 42 -5.55 5.04 -6.55
N ALA A 43 -5.94 6.21 -6.04
CA ALA A 43 -5.93 7.47 -6.79
C ALA A 43 -4.53 7.93 -7.22
N GLU A 44 -3.48 7.45 -6.56
CA GLU A 44 -2.11 7.70 -7.04
C GLU A 44 -1.72 6.72 -8.15
N LEU A 45 -2.16 5.46 -8.07
CA LEU A 45 -1.79 4.41 -9.02
C LEU A 45 -2.59 4.48 -10.34
N TYR A 46 -3.81 5.03 -10.33
CA TYR A 46 -4.74 5.15 -11.46
C TYR A 46 -5.38 6.53 -11.51
#